data_AF-A0A1I7Z311-F1
#
_entry.id   AF-A0A1I7Z311-F1
#
_cell.length_a   1.000
_cell.length_b   1.000
_cell.length_c   1.000
_cell.angle_alpha   90.00
_cell.angle_beta   90.00
_cell.angle_gamma   90.00
#
_symmetry.space_group_name_H-M   'P 1'
#
loop_
_entity.id
_entity.type
_entity.pdbx_description
1 polymer ?
#
loop_
_entity_poly.entity_id
_entity_poly.type
_entity_poly.pdbx_seq_one_letter_code
_entity_poly.pdbx_strand_id
1 'polypeptide(L)'
;MHFTNVNIYFLVIISLTISAKATQWMSPTFTVDFANYHRHYRLVAPIDAARCRRKNLFIFVLSAISSYERRMLVRKTWAHEKHMKHASVWFVTGRAENANDTALLTEEHKTYGDLLWIDIGDGYNDTGIKVYAGYQAYSAYCGNATHVLRVDDDVVVLPDRLMHLVWTGYLGFEKKAAYGILWEGDSKVVRDPT
;
A
#
# COMPACT_ATOMS: atom_id res chain seq x y z
N MET A 1 -3.28 -14.30 75.41
CA MET A 1 -2.42 -13.30 74.72
C MET A 1 -1.65 -14.03 73.64
N HIS A 2 -2.10 -13.93 72.38
CA HIS A 2 -1.42 -14.53 71.24
C HIS A 2 -0.86 -13.42 70.35
N PHE A 3 0.44 -13.50 70.08
CA PHE A 3 1.17 -12.61 69.20
C PHE A 3 0.74 -12.82 67.75
N THR A 4 0.47 -11.73 67.05
CA THR A 4 0.14 -11.67 65.62
C THR A 4 1.41 -11.83 64.78
N ASN A 5 1.40 -12.79 63.86
CA ASN A 5 2.43 -12.93 62.83
C ASN A 5 2.32 -11.76 61.84
N VAL A 6 3.41 -11.02 61.66
CA VAL A 6 3.56 -10.02 60.59
C VAL A 6 4.16 -10.72 59.37
N ASN A 7 3.40 -10.82 58.29
CA ASN A 7 3.92 -11.26 56.99
C ASN A 7 4.69 -10.10 56.33
N ILE A 8 5.99 -10.28 56.15
CA ILE A 8 6.85 -9.38 55.37
C ILE A 8 6.82 -9.89 53.91
N TYR A 9 6.27 -9.10 53.00
CA TYR A 9 6.36 -9.36 51.57
C TYR A 9 7.61 -8.69 51.00
N PHE A 10 8.56 -9.48 50.50
CA PHE A 10 9.68 -8.97 49.71
C PHE A 10 9.24 -8.78 48.26
N LEU A 11 9.22 -7.53 47.79
CA LEU A 11 9.03 -7.19 46.38
C LEU A 11 10.38 -7.28 45.66
N VAL A 12 10.62 -8.36 44.90
CA VAL A 12 11.80 -8.46 44.02
C VAL A 12 11.44 -7.86 42.66
N ILE A 13 11.90 -6.63 42.40
CA ILE A 13 11.82 -6.03 41.07
C ILE A 13 13.00 -6.56 40.25
N ILE A 14 12.75 -7.56 39.40
CA ILE A 14 13.73 -8.01 38.40
C ILE A 14 13.62 -7.03 37.23
N SER A 15 14.62 -6.16 37.06
CA SER A 15 14.76 -5.35 35.85
C SER A 15 15.15 -6.25 34.68
N LEU A 16 14.14 -6.71 33.92
CA LEU A 16 14.37 -7.32 32.62
C LEU A 16 14.77 -6.21 31.64
N THR A 17 16.07 -6.08 31.38
CA THR A 17 16.57 -5.41 30.18
C THR A 17 16.21 -6.29 28.99
N ILE A 18 15.01 -6.05 28.42
CA ILE A 18 14.65 -6.61 27.12
C ILE A 18 15.57 -5.93 26.10
N SER A 19 16.68 -6.58 25.76
CA SER A 19 17.38 -6.26 24.52
C SER A 19 16.44 -6.62 23.40
N ALA A 20 15.77 -5.61 22.82
CA ALA A 20 15.04 -5.76 21.59
C ALA A 20 16.06 -6.12 20.50
N LYS A 21 16.29 -7.43 20.30
CA LYS A 21 16.84 -7.90 19.03
C LYS A 21 15.85 -7.41 17.98
N ALA A 22 16.30 -6.50 17.12
CA ALA A 22 15.54 -6.04 15.97
C ALA A 22 14.95 -7.28 15.31
N THR A 23 13.63 -7.40 15.34
CA THR A 23 12.92 -8.49 14.68
C THR A 23 13.26 -8.33 13.21
N GLN A 24 14.11 -9.22 12.67
CA GLN A 24 14.54 -9.11 11.29
C GLN A 24 13.29 -9.31 10.43
N TRP A 25 12.77 -8.22 9.89
CA TRP A 25 11.62 -8.26 9.02
C TRP A 25 11.98 -9.10 7.78
N MET A 26 11.22 -10.16 7.55
CA MET A 26 11.38 -11.00 6.37
C MET A 26 10.49 -10.45 5.27
N SER A 27 11.10 -10.09 4.14
CA SER A 27 10.40 -9.67 2.93
C SER A 27 9.44 -10.76 2.44
N PRO A 28 8.12 -10.55 2.48
CA PRO A 28 7.18 -11.54 1.98
C PRO A 28 7.34 -11.68 0.47
N THR A 29 7.28 -12.94 0.00
CA THR A 29 7.28 -13.28 -1.42
C THR A 29 5.86 -13.57 -1.88
N PHE A 30 5.48 -12.99 -3.01
CA PHE A 30 4.20 -13.18 -3.66
C PHE A 30 4.41 -13.79 -5.04
N THR A 31 3.38 -14.46 -5.54
CA THR A 31 3.33 -14.97 -6.90
C THR A 31 2.25 -14.23 -7.66
N VAL A 32 2.57 -13.74 -8.85
CA VAL A 32 1.58 -13.33 -9.84
C VAL A 32 1.40 -14.46 -10.83
N ASP A 33 0.16 -14.87 -11.04
CA ASP A 33 -0.21 -15.96 -11.95
C ASP A 33 -1.14 -15.41 -13.03
N PHE A 34 -0.62 -15.35 -14.26
CA PHE A 34 -1.39 -15.16 -15.48
C PHE A 34 -1.52 -16.50 -16.21
N ALA A 35 -2.46 -16.58 -17.17
CA ALA A 35 -2.81 -17.83 -17.86
C ALA A 35 -1.60 -18.62 -18.41
N ASN A 36 -0.54 -17.92 -18.86
CA ASN A 36 0.66 -18.52 -19.44
C ASN A 36 1.97 -17.92 -18.88
N TYR A 37 1.90 -17.17 -17.77
CA TYR A 37 3.06 -16.48 -17.21
C TYR A 37 2.91 -16.41 -15.70
N HIS A 38 3.91 -16.92 -14.97
CA HIS A 38 4.00 -16.76 -13.52
C HIS A 38 5.29 -16.05 -13.17
N ARG A 39 5.25 -15.21 -12.14
CA ARG A 39 6.45 -14.54 -11.64
C ARG A 39 6.37 -14.33 -10.14
N HIS A 40 7.47 -14.57 -9.45
CA HIS A 40 7.60 -14.18 -8.06
C HIS A 40 8.07 -12.73 -7.94
N TYR A 41 7.57 -12.04 -6.93
CA TYR A 41 8.09 -10.74 -6.51
C TYR A 41 8.05 -10.62 -4.99
N ARG A 42 8.80 -9.67 -4.45
CA ARG A 42 8.85 -9.38 -3.02
C ARG A 42 8.52 -7.92 -2.76
N LEU A 43 7.94 -7.67 -1.60
CA LEU A 43 7.98 -6.33 -1.02
C LEU A 43 9.37 -6.12 -0.41
N VAL A 44 10.01 -5.01 -0.76
CA VAL A 44 11.36 -4.65 -0.31
C VAL A 44 11.33 -3.97 1.06
N ALA A 45 10.20 -3.35 1.41
CA ALA A 45 10.01 -2.61 2.65
C ALA A 45 8.74 -3.06 3.40
N PRO A 46 8.73 -2.97 4.75
CA PRO A 46 7.58 -3.37 5.56
C PRO A 46 6.35 -2.49 5.31
N ILE A 47 5.17 -3.10 5.39
CA ILE A 47 3.88 -2.40 5.23
C ILE A 47 3.22 -2.23 6.58
N ASP A 48 2.88 -0.98 6.93
CA ASP A 48 2.08 -0.68 8.12
C ASP A 48 0.58 -0.73 7.81
N ALA A 49 -0.04 -1.87 8.09
CA ALA A 49 -1.47 -2.08 7.94
C ALA A 49 -2.32 -1.11 8.79
N ALA A 50 -1.77 -0.49 9.83
CA ALA A 50 -2.49 0.48 10.66
C ALA A 50 -2.94 1.73 9.85
N ARG A 51 -2.26 2.03 8.74
CA ARG A 51 -2.65 3.10 7.80
C ARG A 51 -4.01 2.87 7.12
N CYS A 52 -4.50 1.63 7.12
CA CYS A 52 -5.82 1.26 6.58
C CYS A 52 -6.91 1.16 7.66
N ARG A 53 -6.57 1.42 8.92
CA ARG A 53 -7.54 1.39 10.02
C ARG A 53 -8.58 2.49 9.84
N ARG A 54 -9.86 2.10 9.87
CA ARG A 54 -11.01 3.01 9.67
C ARG A 54 -10.99 3.74 8.32
N LYS A 55 -10.40 3.13 7.30
CA LYS A 55 -10.43 3.61 5.91
C LYS A 55 -11.36 2.70 5.10
N ASN A 56 -12.16 3.31 4.24
CA ASN A 56 -13.12 2.61 3.37
C ASN A 56 -12.61 2.52 1.93
N LEU A 57 -11.67 3.39 1.55
CA LEU A 57 -11.08 3.44 0.22
C LEU A 57 -9.58 3.15 0.29
N PHE A 58 -9.14 2.12 -0.41
CA PHE A 58 -7.73 1.86 -0.66
C PHE A 58 -7.37 2.40 -2.04
N ILE A 59 -6.46 3.37 -2.09
CA ILE A 59 -5.98 3.95 -3.35
C ILE A 59 -4.55 3.47 -3.55
N PHE A 60 -4.25 2.86 -4.70
CA PHE A 60 -2.88 2.63 -5.11
C PHE A 60 -2.55 3.40 -6.38
N VAL A 61 -1.44 4.12 -6.33
CA VAL A 61 -0.92 4.98 -7.38
C VAL A 61 0.25 4.26 -8.03
N LEU A 62 0.17 3.97 -9.33
CA LEU A 62 1.33 3.48 -10.06
C LEU A 62 2.33 4.62 -10.28
N SER A 63 3.58 4.41 -9.87
CA SER A 63 4.63 5.41 -10.02
C SER A 63 5.96 4.75 -10.36
N ALA A 64 6.81 5.46 -11.10
CA ALA A 64 8.19 5.06 -11.34
C ALA A 64 9.08 5.48 -10.18
N ILE A 65 10.22 4.82 -9.97
CA ILE A 65 11.15 5.19 -8.89
C ILE A 65 11.61 6.65 -9.02
N SER A 66 11.91 7.07 -10.25
CA SER A 66 12.31 8.43 -10.61
C SER A 66 11.20 9.49 -10.43
N SER A 67 9.94 9.08 -10.30
CA SER A 67 8.78 9.99 -10.14
C SER A 67 8.60 10.52 -8.70
N TYR A 68 9.68 10.66 -7.92
CA TYR A 68 9.62 11.16 -6.53
C TYR A 68 8.87 12.49 -6.43
N GLU A 69 9.18 13.45 -7.31
CA GLU A 69 8.52 14.76 -7.31
C GLU A 69 7.01 14.67 -7.60
N ARG A 70 6.57 13.74 -8.46
CA ARG A 70 5.14 13.52 -8.70
C ARG A 70 4.44 12.95 -7.48
N ARG A 71 5.05 11.96 -6.81
CA ARG A 71 4.53 11.44 -5.54
C ARG A 71 4.43 12.55 -4.50
N MET A 72 5.44 13.41 -4.42
CA MET A 72 5.41 14.58 -3.54
C MET A 72 4.30 15.57 -3.87
N LEU A 73 4.05 15.84 -5.16
CA LEU A 73 2.92 16.67 -5.59
C LEU A 73 1.58 16.03 -5.21
N VAL A 74 1.40 14.73 -5.43
CA VAL A 74 0.20 13.99 -4.99
C VAL A 74 -0.01 14.15 -3.48
N ARG A 75 1.02 13.90 -2.66
CA ARG A 75 0.97 14.05 -1.19
C ARG A 75 0.61 15.47 -0.75
N LYS A 76 1.17 16.50 -1.41
CA LYS A 76 0.93 17.92 -1.11
C LYS A 76 -0.41 18.43 -1.60
N THR A 77 -1.06 17.72 -2.52
CA THR A 77 -2.32 18.14 -3.15
C THR A 77 -3.47 17.25 -2.70
N TRP A 78 -3.98 16.39 -3.57
CA TRP A 78 -5.22 15.66 -3.34
C TRP A 78 -5.09 14.51 -2.35
N ALA A 79 -3.88 13.99 -2.11
CA ALA A 79 -3.61 12.99 -1.08
C ALA A 79 -3.21 13.59 0.27
N HIS A 80 -3.33 14.91 0.44
CA HIS A 80 -3.12 15.57 1.73
C HIS A 80 -4.14 15.03 2.76
N GLU A 81 -3.73 14.89 4.03
CA GLU A 81 -4.54 14.29 5.10
C GLU A 81 -5.98 14.85 5.22
N LYS A 82 -6.13 16.16 5.00
CA LYS A 82 -7.40 16.90 4.98
C LYS A 82 -8.43 16.43 3.92
N HIS A 83 -7.99 15.70 2.90
CA HIS A 83 -8.81 15.18 1.79
C HIS A 83 -8.95 13.65 1.82
N MET A 84 -8.40 13.04 2.86
CA MET A 84 -8.15 11.61 2.96
C MET A 84 -8.88 10.99 4.16
N LYS A 85 -10.02 11.58 4.57
CA LYS A 85 -10.73 11.15 5.79
C LYS A 85 -11.05 9.65 5.74
N HIS A 86 -11.49 9.18 4.57
CA HIS A 86 -11.94 7.81 4.35
C HIS A 86 -11.01 6.96 3.48
N ALA A 87 -9.89 7.52 3.04
CA ALA A 87 -8.97 6.88 2.11
C ALA A 87 -7.58 6.62 2.72
N SER A 88 -6.90 5.62 2.18
CA SER A 88 -5.48 5.35 2.37
C SER A 88 -4.82 5.31 0.99
N VAL A 89 -3.76 6.10 0.79
CA VAL A 89 -3.02 6.18 -0.49
C VAL A 89 -1.68 5.47 -0.32
N TRP A 90 -1.34 4.69 -1.34
CA TRP A 90 -0.12 3.91 -1.45
C TRP A 90 0.51 4.09 -2.83
N PHE A 91 1.81 4.24 -2.91
CA PHE A 91 2.53 4.33 -4.18
C PHE A 91 3.21 3.01 -4.52
N VAL A 92 2.86 2.40 -5.64
CA VAL A 92 3.51 1.19 -6.14
C VAL A 92 4.73 1.59 -6.97
N THR A 93 5.93 1.29 -6.46
CA THR A 93 7.21 1.57 -7.12
C THR A 93 7.94 0.26 -7.43
N GLY A 94 8.86 0.30 -8.40
CA GLY A 94 9.63 -0.86 -8.82
C GLY A 94 10.97 -1.04 -8.09
N ARG A 95 11.81 -1.88 -8.69
CA ARG A 95 13.13 -2.28 -8.23
C ARG A 95 14.13 -1.13 -8.38
N ALA A 96 14.82 -0.79 -7.30
CA ALA A 96 15.96 0.12 -7.37
C ALA A 96 17.06 -0.47 -8.27
N GLU A 97 17.54 0.32 -9.23
CA GLU A 97 18.56 -0.15 -10.19
C GLU A 97 19.98 0.09 -9.68
N ASN A 98 20.14 0.95 -8.68
CA ASN A 98 21.44 1.28 -8.10
C ASN A 98 21.34 1.61 -6.59
N ALA A 99 22.50 1.80 -5.96
CA ALA A 99 22.59 2.11 -4.53
C ALA A 99 21.97 3.47 -4.16
N ASN A 100 21.99 4.44 -5.08
CA ASN A 100 21.37 5.75 -4.87
C ASN A 100 19.84 5.64 -4.85
N ASP A 101 19.24 4.93 -5.81
CA ASP A 101 17.80 4.64 -5.83
C ASP A 101 17.36 3.93 -4.54
N THR A 102 18.17 2.96 -4.10
CA THR A 102 17.93 2.23 -2.85
C THR A 102 17.92 3.18 -1.64
N ALA A 103 18.90 4.08 -1.56
CA ALA A 103 18.99 5.07 -0.48
C ALA A 103 17.78 6.01 -0.48
N LEU A 104 17.41 6.55 -1.65
CA LEU A 104 16.28 7.46 -1.82
C LEU A 104 14.94 6.80 -1.45
N LEU A 105 14.67 5.60 -1.95
CA LEU A 105 13.45 4.87 -1.61
C LEU A 105 13.40 4.47 -0.13
N THR A 106 14.56 4.15 0.47
CA THR A 106 14.64 3.87 1.91
C THR A 106 14.28 5.11 2.73
N GLU A 107 14.83 6.27 2.38
CA GLU A 107 14.51 7.53 3.04
C GLU A 107 13.04 7.92 2.85
N GLU A 108 12.53 7.82 1.62
CA GLU A 108 11.13 8.10 1.30
C GLU A 108 10.20 7.18 2.08
N HIS A 109 10.46 5.87 2.09
CA HIS A 109 9.68 4.89 2.84
C HIS A 109 9.72 5.18 4.34
N LYS A 110 10.90 5.49 4.90
CA LYS A 110 11.04 5.84 6.31
C LYS A 110 10.25 7.11 6.68
N THR A 111 10.19 8.06 5.75
CA THR A 111 9.55 9.37 5.97
C THR A 111 8.03 9.28 5.86
N TYR A 112 7.52 8.61 4.82
CA TYR A 112 6.09 8.62 4.48
C TYR A 112 5.38 7.32 4.77
N GLY A 113 6.08 6.17 4.78
CA GLY A 113 5.53 4.85 5.07
C GLY A 113 4.40 4.40 4.13
N ASP A 114 4.34 4.96 2.91
CA ASP A 114 3.27 4.76 1.94
C ASP A 114 3.74 4.11 0.64
N LEU A 115 4.98 3.61 0.60
CA LEU A 115 5.53 2.90 -0.55
C LEU A 115 5.19 1.40 -0.50
N LEU A 116 4.57 0.91 -1.57
CA LEU A 116 4.55 -0.49 -1.97
C LEU A 116 5.75 -0.73 -2.90
N TRP A 117 6.93 -0.79 -2.30
CA TRP A 117 8.20 -0.98 -3.02
C TRP A 117 8.38 -2.46 -3.35
N ILE A 118 8.25 -2.83 -4.64
CA ILE A 118 8.45 -4.20 -5.11
C ILE A 118 9.78 -4.39 -5.85
N ASP A 119 10.30 -5.61 -5.90
CA ASP A 119 11.54 -5.96 -6.61
C ASP A 119 11.35 -6.27 -8.10
N ILE A 120 10.38 -5.62 -8.74
CA ILE A 120 10.05 -5.74 -10.18
C ILE A 120 10.45 -4.45 -10.89
N GLY A 121 10.99 -4.54 -12.10
CA GLY A 121 11.42 -3.38 -12.89
C GLY A 121 10.29 -2.43 -13.27
N ASP A 122 10.67 -1.28 -13.85
CA ASP A 122 9.75 -0.23 -14.31
C ASP A 122 9.45 -0.32 -15.82
N GLY A 123 9.70 -1.47 -16.46
CA GLY A 123 9.44 -1.66 -17.89
C GLY A 123 7.94 -1.69 -18.24
N TYR A 124 7.60 -1.43 -19.51
CA TYR A 124 6.22 -1.49 -20.01
C TYR A 124 5.54 -2.83 -19.70
N ASN A 125 6.27 -3.94 -19.88
CA ASN A 125 5.77 -5.28 -19.59
C ASN A 125 5.60 -5.57 -18.09
N ASP A 126 6.21 -4.77 -17.21
CA ASP A 126 6.16 -4.94 -15.76
C ASP A 126 4.97 -4.20 -15.12
N THR A 127 4.33 -3.28 -15.84
CA THR A 127 3.18 -2.50 -15.33
C THR A 127 2.04 -3.41 -14.86
N GLY A 128 1.76 -4.51 -15.57
CA GLY A 128 0.74 -5.47 -15.15
C GLY A 128 1.04 -6.11 -13.78
N ILE A 129 2.31 -6.37 -13.49
CA ILE A 129 2.74 -6.94 -12.21
C ILE A 129 2.61 -5.90 -11.10
N LYS A 130 2.93 -4.63 -11.37
CA LYS A 130 2.69 -3.54 -10.40
C LYS A 130 1.20 -3.40 -10.05
N VAL A 131 0.32 -3.49 -11.04
CA VAL A 131 -1.14 -3.47 -10.81
C VAL A 131 -1.54 -4.61 -9.89
N TYR A 132 -1.09 -5.82 -10.19
CA TYR A 132 -1.33 -6.98 -9.35
C TYR A 132 -0.80 -6.77 -7.93
N ALA A 133 0.40 -6.22 -7.78
CA ALA A 133 0.99 -5.93 -6.49
C ALA A 133 0.16 -4.96 -5.65
N GLY A 134 -0.45 -3.94 -6.28
CA GLY A 134 -1.40 -3.04 -5.63
C GLY A 134 -2.62 -3.77 -5.07
N TYR A 135 -3.25 -4.64 -5.88
CA TYR A 135 -4.39 -5.45 -5.44
C TYR A 135 -4.01 -6.50 -4.38
N GLN A 136 -2.84 -7.12 -4.52
CA GLN A 136 -2.33 -8.10 -3.57
C GLN A 136 -2.03 -7.44 -2.22
N ALA A 137 -1.47 -6.22 -2.22
CA ALA A 137 -1.24 -5.45 -1.01
C ALA A 137 -2.57 -5.05 -0.33
N TYR A 138 -3.56 -4.63 -1.11
CA TYR A 138 -4.91 -4.43 -0.60
C TYR A 138 -5.44 -5.68 0.09
N SER A 139 -5.40 -6.83 -0.60
CA SER A 139 -5.93 -8.09 -0.06
C SER A 139 -5.19 -8.56 1.19
N ALA A 140 -3.88 -8.35 1.27
CA ALA A 140 -3.06 -8.85 2.38
C ALA A 140 -3.06 -7.93 3.60
N TYR A 141 -3.12 -6.61 3.41
CA TYR A 141 -2.89 -5.64 4.49
C TYR A 141 -4.06 -4.71 4.77
N CYS A 142 -4.97 -4.53 3.81
CA CYS A 142 -6.02 -3.51 3.86
C CYS A 142 -7.40 -4.03 3.42
N GLY A 143 -7.65 -5.35 3.58
CA GLY A 143 -8.88 -6.02 3.13
C GLY A 143 -10.16 -5.58 3.86
N ASN A 144 -10.05 -4.67 4.84
CA ASN A 144 -11.18 -4.03 5.51
C ASN A 144 -11.72 -2.81 4.75
N ALA A 145 -10.94 -2.21 3.85
CA ALA A 145 -11.44 -1.16 2.98
C ALA A 145 -12.45 -1.76 2.01
N THR A 146 -13.59 -1.10 1.83
CA THR A 146 -14.70 -1.64 1.03
C THR A 146 -14.55 -1.36 -0.47
N HIS A 147 -13.67 -0.42 -0.83
CA HIS A 147 -13.45 0.03 -2.19
C HIS A 147 -11.95 0.12 -2.48
N VAL A 148 -11.60 -0.14 -3.73
CA VAL A 148 -10.24 0.00 -4.25
C VAL A 148 -10.26 0.94 -5.45
N LEU A 149 -9.34 1.88 -5.49
CA LEU A 149 -9.11 2.76 -6.62
C LEU A 149 -7.65 2.63 -7.09
N ARG A 150 -7.48 2.27 -8.36
CA ARG A 150 -6.20 2.40 -9.04
C ARG A 150 -6.13 3.78 -9.71
N VAL A 151 -5.00 4.45 -9.60
CA VAL A 151 -4.66 5.61 -10.45
C VAL A 151 -3.19 5.59 -10.87
N ASP A 152 -2.84 6.43 -11.84
CA ASP A 152 -1.45 6.72 -12.22
C ASP A 152 -1.00 8.04 -11.53
N ASP A 153 0.32 8.31 -11.49
CA ASP A 153 0.90 9.45 -10.74
C ASP A 153 0.71 10.84 -11.36
N ASP A 154 0.07 10.90 -12.53
CA ASP A 154 -0.30 12.12 -13.26
C ASP A 154 -1.82 12.40 -13.24
N VAL A 155 -2.56 11.70 -12.37
CA VAL A 155 -4.01 11.86 -12.19
C VAL A 155 -4.33 12.65 -10.91
N VAL A 156 -5.44 13.41 -10.94
CA VAL A 156 -6.03 14.07 -9.77
C VAL A 156 -7.31 13.36 -9.36
N VAL A 157 -7.45 13.10 -8.05
CA VAL A 157 -8.62 12.43 -7.46
C VAL A 157 -9.24 13.33 -6.40
N LEU A 158 -10.52 13.12 -6.11
CA LEU A 158 -11.21 13.72 -4.96
C LEU A 158 -11.72 12.62 -4.02
N PRO A 159 -10.87 12.03 -3.14
CA PRO A 159 -11.20 10.81 -2.40
C PRO A 159 -12.46 10.93 -1.53
N ASP A 160 -12.57 12.01 -0.75
CA ASP A 160 -13.73 12.23 0.12
C ASP A 160 -15.02 12.46 -0.70
N ARG A 161 -14.92 13.11 -1.86
CA ARG A 161 -16.07 13.29 -2.77
C ARG A 161 -16.47 11.96 -3.40
N LEU A 162 -15.52 11.12 -3.80
CA LEU A 162 -15.79 9.79 -4.33
C LEU A 162 -16.54 8.94 -3.30
N MET A 163 -16.08 8.92 -2.05
CA MET A 163 -16.77 8.19 -0.97
C MET A 163 -18.15 8.75 -0.66
N HIS A 164 -18.33 10.07 -0.74
CA HIS A 164 -19.66 10.67 -0.64
C HIS A 164 -20.62 10.14 -1.72
N LEU A 165 -20.18 10.07 -2.99
CA LEU A 165 -21.00 9.53 -4.09
C LEU A 165 -21.33 8.05 -3.93
N VAL A 166 -20.39 7.26 -3.40
CA VAL A 166 -20.64 5.84 -3.07
C VAL A 166 -21.74 5.72 -2.02
N TRP A 167 -21.64 6.46 -0.92
CA TRP A 167 -22.58 6.32 0.20
C TRP A 167 -23.95 6.92 -0.04
N THR A 168 -24.06 7.93 -0.90
CA THR A 168 -25.36 8.46 -1.31
C THR A 168 -26.06 7.55 -2.33
N GLY A 169 -25.40 6.49 -2.79
CA GLY A 169 -25.94 5.58 -3.80
C GLY A 169 -25.92 6.18 -5.21
N TYR A 170 -25.19 7.26 -5.44
CA TYR A 170 -25.09 7.90 -6.76
C TYR A 170 -24.50 6.96 -7.82
N LEU A 171 -23.58 6.08 -7.41
CA LEU A 171 -22.99 5.05 -8.27
C LEU A 171 -23.82 3.74 -8.33
N GLY A 172 -24.93 3.66 -7.59
CA GLY A 172 -25.70 2.44 -7.37
C GLY A 172 -25.25 1.67 -6.12
N PHE A 173 -26.04 0.67 -5.72
CA PHE A 173 -25.81 -0.17 -4.53
C PHE A 173 -25.26 -1.57 -4.88
N GLU A 174 -24.68 -1.72 -6.07
CA GLU A 174 -24.16 -3.00 -6.54
C GLU A 174 -22.99 -3.47 -5.66
N LYS A 175 -23.11 -4.70 -5.15
CA LYS A 175 -22.09 -5.29 -4.26
C LYS A 175 -20.78 -5.62 -4.99
N LYS A 176 -20.83 -5.72 -6.31
CA LYS A 176 -19.69 -6.06 -7.18
C LYS A 176 -19.78 -5.21 -8.44
N ALA A 177 -19.06 -4.11 -8.46
CA ALA A 177 -19.02 -3.21 -9.60
C ALA A 177 -17.60 -2.71 -9.85
N ALA A 178 -17.28 -2.51 -11.13
CA ALA A 178 -16.11 -1.78 -11.58
C ALA A 178 -16.59 -0.59 -12.40
N TYR A 179 -16.06 0.59 -12.09
CA TYR A 179 -16.43 1.85 -12.75
C TYR A 179 -15.22 2.38 -13.50
N GLY A 180 -15.46 2.97 -14.67
CA GLY A 180 -14.42 3.56 -15.50
C GLY A 180 -15.00 4.02 -16.83
N ILE A 181 -14.15 4.61 -17.65
CA ILE A 181 -14.49 4.88 -19.04
C ILE A 181 -14.40 3.54 -19.77
N LEU A 182 -15.55 2.96 -20.08
CA LEU A 182 -15.64 1.75 -20.88
C LEU A 182 -15.49 2.14 -22.35
N TRP A 183 -14.55 1.49 -23.03
CA TRP A 183 -14.42 1.62 -24.47
C TRP A 183 -15.27 0.53 -25.14
N GLU A 184 -16.39 0.94 -25.74
CA GLU A 184 -17.33 0.06 -26.42
C GLU A 184 -16.98 0.00 -27.92
N GLY A 185 -16.13 -0.94 -28.30
CA GLY A 185 -15.74 -1.17 -29.69
C GLY A 185 -14.98 -2.49 -29.86
N ASP A 186 -14.76 -2.90 -31.12
CA ASP A 186 -13.91 -4.05 -31.46
C ASP A 186 -12.46 -3.75 -31.08
N SER A 187 -12.05 -4.18 -29.89
CA SER A 187 -10.73 -3.90 -29.33
C SER A 187 -9.75 -4.90 -29.91
N LYS A 188 -9.30 -4.65 -31.14
CA LYS A 188 -8.18 -5.41 -31.69
C LYS A 188 -6.94 -5.06 -30.88
N VAL A 189 -6.32 -6.08 -30.30
CA VAL A 189 -5.01 -5.93 -29.66
C VAL A 189 -4.03 -5.45 -30.75
N VAL A 190 -3.66 -4.18 -30.68
CA VAL A 190 -2.59 -3.63 -31.50
C VAL A 190 -1.29 -4.16 -30.91
N ARG A 191 -0.65 -5.08 -31.61
CA ARG A 191 0.68 -5.58 -31.25
C ARG A 191 1.69 -4.84 -32.10
N ASP A 192 2.68 -4.24 -31.45
CA ASP A 192 3.82 -3.66 -32.16
C ASP A 192 4.53 -4.81 -32.91
N PRO A 193 4.66 -4.74 -34.25
CA PRO A 193 5.45 -5.71 -34.98
C PRO A 193 6.91 -5.52 -34.58
N THR A 194 7.42 -6.44 -33.78
CA THR A 194 8.85 -6.57 -33.45
C THR A 194 9.75 -6.46 -34.66
#